data_AF-A0A1F4VCY2-F1
#
_entry.id   AF-A0A1F4VCY2-F1
#
_cell.length_a   1.000
_cell.length_b   1.000
_cell.length_c   1.000
_cell.angle_alpha   90.00
_cell.angle_beta   90.00
_cell.angle_gamma   90.00
#
_symmetry.space_group_name_H-M   'P 1'
#
loop_
_entity.id
_entity.type
_entity.pdbx_description
1 polymer ?
#
loop_
_entity_poly.entity_id
_entity_poly.type
_entity_poly.pdbx_seq_one_letter_code
_entity_poly.pdbx_strand_id
1 'polypeptide(L)'
;MEKQNVLTSLLILGVTGVFVYALSGSAYAQSNGQYSPLIQRLIEKFNLNKTDVDKIVQEFRTERQTEMRKSHEERLNQAVKDGKLTNEQKNKILSKFDEFKNKRDEFANLTPEERQKKMQEHKEELEKWAEENDIDESYIFGFGRRFHKGFAKGFRFGQGL
;
A
#
# COMPACT_ATOMS: atom_id res chain seq x y z
N MET A 1 -64.25 -1.62 12.77
CA MET A 1 -63.12 -0.82 13.29
C MET A 1 -62.10 -0.65 12.18
N GLU A 2 -61.67 0.59 11.99
CA GLU A 2 -61.20 1.17 10.73
C GLU A 2 -59.72 0.89 10.38
N LYS A 3 -59.44 0.94 9.07
CA LYS A 3 -58.10 1.03 8.45
C LYS A 3 -57.61 2.47 8.54
N GLN A 4 -56.35 2.78 8.89
CA GLN A 4 -55.63 3.97 8.39
C GLN A 4 -54.09 3.79 8.38
N ASN A 5 -53.55 3.75 7.15
CA ASN A 5 -52.44 4.52 6.57
C ASN A 5 -50.97 4.36 7.02
N VAL A 6 -50.19 3.83 6.08
CA VAL A 6 -48.74 3.98 5.88
C VAL A 6 -48.38 5.47 5.71
N LEU A 7 -47.35 5.94 6.41
CA LEU A 7 -46.69 7.22 6.14
C LEU A 7 -45.17 7.04 6.15
N THR A 8 -44.64 6.90 4.94
CA THR A 8 -43.25 7.11 4.55
C THR A 8 -42.72 8.45 5.10
N SER A 9 -41.65 8.41 5.87
CA SER A 9 -40.78 9.56 6.11
C SER A 9 -39.39 9.27 5.53
N LEU A 10 -39.13 9.85 4.37
CA LEU A 10 -37.81 10.04 3.78
C LEU A 10 -36.95 10.84 4.78
N LEU A 11 -35.81 10.29 5.21
CA LEU A 11 -34.74 11.08 5.81
C LEU A 11 -33.48 10.89 4.96
N ILE A 12 -33.34 11.79 4.00
CA ILE A 12 -32.21 11.90 3.09
C ILE A 12 -31.06 12.65 3.78
N LEU A 13 -29.87 12.03 3.71
CA LEU A 13 -28.52 12.61 3.73
C LEU A 13 -28.12 13.50 4.91
N GLY A 14 -27.56 12.82 5.91
CA GLY A 14 -26.37 13.30 6.60
C GLY A 14 -25.47 12.11 6.82
N VAL A 15 -24.58 11.80 5.86
CA VAL A 15 -23.45 10.91 6.14
C VAL A 15 -22.58 11.67 7.13
N THR A 16 -22.88 11.52 8.41
CA THR A 16 -21.91 11.77 9.47
C THR A 16 -20.77 10.83 9.18
N GLY A 17 -19.71 11.37 8.57
CA GLY A 17 -18.43 10.71 8.49
C GLY A 17 -18.02 10.43 9.93
N VAL A 18 -18.34 9.24 10.42
CA VAL A 18 -17.75 8.70 11.63
C VAL A 18 -16.30 8.44 11.24
N PHE A 19 -15.48 9.47 11.36
CA PHE A 19 -14.04 9.32 11.41
C PHE A 19 -13.76 8.63 12.74
N VAL A 20 -13.91 7.30 12.77
CA VAL A 20 -13.34 6.50 13.85
C VAL A 20 -11.84 6.64 13.67
N TYR A 21 -11.25 7.64 14.33
CA TYR A 21 -9.85 7.61 14.71
C TYR A 21 -9.76 6.37 15.62
N ALA A 22 -9.45 5.23 15.01
CA ALA A 22 -9.10 4.05 15.75
C ALA A 22 -7.91 4.45 16.62
N LEU A 23 -8.16 4.63 17.93
CA LEU A 23 -7.13 4.53 18.94
C LEU A 23 -6.72 3.05 18.96
N SER A 24 -6.00 2.64 17.91
CA SER A 24 -5.27 1.38 17.90
C SER A 24 -4.17 1.56 18.95
N GLY A 25 -4.45 1.08 20.16
CA GLY A 25 -3.40 0.79 21.13
C GLY A 25 -2.32 0.02 20.39
N SER A 26 -1.11 0.56 20.36
CA SER A 26 0.05 -0.07 19.77
C SER A 26 0.33 -1.36 20.55
N ALA A 27 -0.35 -2.44 20.18
CA ALA A 27 0.12 -3.77 20.48
C ALA A 27 1.43 -3.89 19.71
N TYR A 28 2.54 -3.67 20.41
CA TYR A 28 3.87 -3.91 19.88
C TYR A 28 3.91 -5.39 19.51
N ALA A 29 3.76 -5.70 18.22
CA ALA A 29 4.01 -7.03 17.72
C ALA A 29 5.45 -7.39 18.11
N GLN A 30 5.60 -8.48 18.86
CA GLN A 30 6.88 -8.95 19.36
C GLN A 30 7.86 -9.05 18.18
N SER A 31 8.84 -8.14 18.14
CA SER A 31 9.83 -8.04 17.08
C SER A 31 10.76 -9.24 17.15
N ASN A 32 10.37 -10.34 16.50
CA ASN A 32 11.27 -11.44 16.16
C ASN A 32 11.90 -11.22 14.77
N GLY A 33 12.06 -9.95 14.36
CA GLY A 33 12.53 -9.57 13.03
C GLY A 33 14.05 -9.53 12.96
N GLN A 34 14.65 -10.42 12.18
CA GLN A 34 16.07 -10.34 11.84
C GLN A 34 16.36 -8.98 11.18
N TYR A 35 17.07 -8.11 11.89
CA TYR A 35 17.49 -6.81 11.39
C TYR A 35 18.26 -6.93 10.09
N SER A 36 18.27 -5.88 9.28
CA SER A 36 19.19 -5.84 8.14
C SER A 36 20.66 -5.93 8.63
N PRO A 37 21.58 -6.48 7.82
CA PRO A 37 22.99 -6.57 8.20
C PRO A 37 23.60 -5.22 8.62
N LEU A 38 23.10 -4.11 8.06
CA LEU A 38 23.51 -2.77 8.43
C LEU A 38 23.12 -2.41 9.87
N ILE A 39 21.87 -2.64 10.26
CA ILE A 39 21.38 -2.33 11.61
C ILE A 39 22.07 -3.23 12.65
N GLN A 40 22.29 -4.51 12.33
CA GLN A 40 23.05 -5.42 13.20
C GLN A 40 24.46 -4.88 13.48
N ARG A 41 25.18 -4.46 12.43
CA ARG A 41 26.51 -3.87 12.57
C ARG A 41 26.50 -2.57 13.38
N LEU A 42 25.45 -1.74 13.25
CA LEU A 42 25.31 -0.51 14.05
C LEU A 42 25.10 -0.82 15.54
N ILE A 43 24.24 -1.78 15.86
CA ILE A 43 24.00 -2.23 17.23
C ILE A 43 25.31 -2.74 17.86
N GLU A 44 26.05 -3.59 17.14
CA GLU A 44 27.32 -4.14 17.63
C GLU A 44 28.42 -3.08 17.76
N LYS A 45 28.61 -2.24 16.73
CA LYS A 45 29.68 -1.23 16.67
C LYS A 45 29.53 -0.17 17.77
N PHE A 46 28.30 0.25 18.06
CA PHE A 46 28.00 1.31 19.01
C PHE A 46 27.40 0.81 20.32
N ASN A 47 27.31 -0.50 20.50
CA ASN A 47 26.73 -1.16 21.66
C ASN A 47 25.32 -0.62 22.02
N LEU A 48 24.45 -0.49 21.00
CA LEU A 48 23.13 0.07 21.17
C LEU A 48 22.18 -0.91 21.88
N ASN A 49 21.24 -0.39 22.66
CA ASN A 49 20.17 -1.19 23.24
C ASN A 49 19.23 -1.69 22.13
N LYS A 50 19.07 -3.01 22.01
CA LYS A 50 18.24 -3.65 20.97
C LYS A 50 16.77 -3.23 21.08
N THR A 51 16.22 -3.16 22.28
CA THR A 51 14.82 -2.78 22.52
C THR A 51 14.55 -1.34 22.08
N ASP A 52 15.47 -0.42 22.37
CA ASP A 52 15.33 0.98 21.95
C ASP A 52 15.44 1.11 20.41
N VAL A 53 16.35 0.34 19.81
CA VAL A 53 16.48 0.29 18.35
C VAL A 53 15.23 -0.29 17.70
N ASP A 54 14.65 -1.37 18.25
CA ASP A 54 13.38 -1.94 17.77
C ASP A 54 12.28 -0.89 17.78
N LYS A 55 12.14 -0.15 18.89
CA LYS A 55 11.13 0.89 19.05
C LYS A 55 11.30 1.99 18.01
N ILE A 56 12.50 2.55 17.86
CA ILE A 56 12.78 3.62 16.89
C ILE A 56 12.53 3.13 15.46
N VAL A 57 12.95 1.92 15.12
CA VAL A 57 12.74 1.35 13.78
C VAL A 57 11.24 1.15 13.51
N GLN A 58 10.46 0.71 14.50
CA GLN A 58 9.01 0.56 14.37
C GLN A 58 8.29 1.91 14.23
N GLU A 59 8.66 2.90 15.05
CA GLU A 59 8.15 4.28 14.95
C GLU A 59 8.42 4.85 13.56
N PHE A 60 9.67 4.82 13.11
CA PHE A 60 10.06 5.32 11.80
C PHE A 60 9.35 4.59 10.65
N ARG A 61 9.19 3.25 10.74
CA ARG A 61 8.42 2.49 9.74
C ARG A 61 6.97 2.96 9.68
N THR A 62 6.35 3.21 10.82
CA THR A 62 4.96 3.67 10.93
C THR A 62 4.80 5.08 10.34
N GLU A 63 5.71 5.98 10.66
CA GLU A 63 5.76 7.34 10.09
C GLU A 63 5.88 7.28 8.57
N ARG A 64 6.86 6.54 8.05
CA ARG A 64 7.07 6.39 6.59
C ARG A 64 5.88 5.79 5.87
N GLN A 65 5.20 4.82 6.48
CA GLN A 65 3.98 4.24 5.92
C GLN A 65 2.84 5.27 5.85
N THR A 66 2.72 6.12 6.88
CA THR A 66 1.71 7.18 6.94
C THR A 66 1.99 8.25 5.88
N GLU A 67 3.25 8.68 5.76
CA GLU A 67 3.68 9.62 4.72
C GLU A 67 3.43 9.08 3.31
N MET A 68 3.76 7.81 3.07
CA MET A 68 3.53 7.14 1.79
C MET A 68 2.03 7.12 1.44
N ARG A 69 1.18 6.76 2.40
CA ARG A 69 -0.28 6.74 2.21
C ARG A 69 -0.81 8.13 1.90
N LYS A 70 -0.39 9.14 2.66
CA LYS A 70 -0.80 10.53 2.45
C LYS A 70 -0.38 11.05 1.07
N SER A 71 0.88 10.84 0.68
CA SER A 71 1.37 11.26 -0.64
C SER A 71 0.65 10.54 -1.78
N HIS A 72 0.33 9.26 -1.61
CA HIS A 72 -0.45 8.50 -2.58
C HIS A 72 -1.86 9.08 -2.72
N GLU A 73 -2.55 9.32 -1.61
CA GLU A 73 -3.89 9.91 -1.60
C GLU A 73 -3.91 11.31 -2.24
N GLU A 74 -2.95 12.17 -1.92
CA GLU A 74 -2.82 13.51 -2.53
C GLU A 74 -2.71 13.44 -4.06
N ARG A 75 -1.96 12.48 -4.59
CA ARG A 75 -1.82 12.29 -6.04
C ARG A 75 -3.10 11.77 -6.68
N LEU A 76 -3.81 10.86 -6.03
CA LEU A 76 -5.12 10.41 -6.52
C LEU A 76 -6.15 11.53 -6.48
N ASN A 77 -6.15 12.36 -5.43
CA ASN A 77 -6.99 13.57 -5.38
C ASN A 77 -6.69 14.50 -6.55
N GLN A 78 -5.42 14.70 -6.90
CA GLN A 78 -5.05 15.50 -8.06
C GLN A 78 -5.52 14.84 -9.37
N ALA A 79 -5.39 13.53 -9.52
CA ALA A 79 -5.87 12.81 -10.70
C ALA A 79 -7.40 12.89 -10.87
N VAL A 80 -8.16 12.91 -9.76
CA VAL A 80 -9.60 13.16 -9.78
C VAL A 80 -9.91 14.61 -10.21
N LYS A 81 -9.19 15.59 -9.65
CA LYS A 81 -9.32 17.00 -10.06
C LYS A 81 -8.99 17.22 -11.54
N ASP A 82 -7.99 16.50 -12.04
CA ASP A 82 -7.58 16.51 -13.45
C ASP A 82 -8.56 15.76 -14.37
N GLY A 83 -9.59 15.11 -13.83
CA GLY A 83 -10.55 14.30 -14.58
C GLY A 83 -9.99 12.98 -15.12
N LYS A 84 -8.81 12.55 -14.67
CA LYS A 84 -8.17 11.28 -15.07
C LYS A 84 -8.69 10.08 -14.30
N LEU A 85 -9.28 10.32 -13.13
CA LEU A 85 -9.91 9.31 -12.30
C LEU A 85 -11.27 9.81 -11.82
N THR A 86 -12.19 8.88 -11.58
CA THR A 86 -13.41 9.16 -10.81
C THR A 86 -13.15 9.02 -9.30
N ASN A 87 -14.03 9.57 -8.47
CA ASN A 87 -13.98 9.36 -7.02
C ASN A 87 -14.09 7.88 -6.65
N GLU A 88 -14.88 7.11 -7.41
CA GLU A 88 -15.03 5.67 -7.20
C GLU A 88 -13.72 4.92 -7.50
N GLN A 89 -13.05 5.25 -8.60
CA GLN A 89 -11.75 4.69 -8.94
C GLN A 89 -10.69 5.03 -7.88
N LYS A 90 -10.64 6.28 -7.40
CA LYS A 90 -9.78 6.66 -6.26
C LYS A 90 -10.00 5.74 -5.06
N ASN A 91 -11.25 5.52 -4.66
CA ASN A 91 -11.58 4.71 -3.48
C ASN A 91 -11.21 3.24 -3.65
N LYS A 92 -11.37 2.70 -4.87
CA LYS A 92 -10.90 1.35 -5.23
C LYS A 92 -9.38 1.23 -5.11
N ILE A 93 -8.63 2.21 -5.62
CA ILE A 93 -7.16 2.22 -5.55
C ILE A 93 -6.68 2.28 -4.10
N LEU A 94 -7.26 3.15 -3.27
CA LEU A 94 -6.89 3.24 -1.85
C LEU A 94 -7.16 1.94 -1.10
N SER A 95 -8.30 1.30 -1.35
CA SER A 95 -8.62 -0.01 -0.76
C SER A 95 -7.62 -1.08 -1.18
N LYS A 96 -7.27 -1.14 -2.48
CA LYS A 96 -6.30 -2.10 -3.00
C LYS A 96 -4.89 -1.84 -2.45
N PHE A 97 -4.49 -0.58 -2.33
CA PHE A 97 -3.22 -0.19 -1.72
C PHE A 97 -3.10 -0.64 -0.26
N ASP A 98 -4.17 -0.48 0.54
CA ASP A 98 -4.19 -0.94 1.92
C ASP A 98 -4.14 -2.48 2.02
N GLU A 99 -4.76 -3.21 1.07
CA GLU A 99 -4.65 -4.67 0.95
C GLU A 99 -3.20 -5.11 0.74
N PHE A 100 -2.48 -4.50 -0.23
CA PHE A 100 -1.10 -4.87 -0.55
C PHE A 100 -0.09 -4.49 0.52
N LYS A 101 -0.33 -3.39 1.23
CA LYS A 101 0.55 -2.96 2.33
C LYS A 101 0.70 -4.07 3.37
N ASN A 102 -0.35 -4.84 3.63
CA ASN A 102 -0.36 -5.91 4.61
C ASN A 102 0.35 -7.18 4.10
N LYS A 103 0.58 -7.33 2.78
CA LYS A 103 1.27 -8.47 2.17
C LYS A 103 2.80 -8.33 2.15
N ARG A 104 3.37 -7.25 2.72
CA ARG A 104 4.81 -6.97 2.64
C ARG A 104 5.69 -8.03 3.31
N ASP A 105 5.16 -8.66 4.36
CA ASP A 105 5.89 -9.69 5.12
C ASP A 105 5.94 -11.03 4.36
N GLU A 106 5.09 -11.21 3.34
CA GLU A 106 5.08 -12.40 2.51
C GLU A 106 6.35 -12.57 1.67
N PHE A 107 7.13 -11.51 1.50
CA PHE A 107 8.40 -11.53 0.77
C PHE A 107 9.64 -11.64 1.65
N ALA A 108 9.48 -11.53 2.99
CA ALA A 108 10.60 -11.38 3.91
C ALA A 108 11.53 -12.60 3.92
N ASN A 109 10.96 -13.81 3.76
CA ASN A 109 11.69 -15.08 3.89
C ASN A 109 11.86 -15.82 2.55
N LEU A 110 11.46 -15.22 1.43
CA LEU A 110 11.56 -15.86 0.12
C LEU A 110 12.98 -15.77 -0.43
N THR A 111 13.42 -16.86 -1.08
CA THR A 111 14.62 -16.85 -1.93
C THR A 111 14.45 -15.86 -3.09
N PRO A 112 15.54 -15.44 -3.76
CA PRO A 112 15.43 -14.54 -4.91
C PRO A 112 14.50 -15.07 -6.02
N GLU A 113 14.53 -16.36 -6.31
CA GLU A 113 13.69 -16.99 -7.34
C GLU A 113 12.21 -17.02 -6.93
N GLU A 114 11.91 -17.45 -5.70
CA GLU A 114 10.54 -17.45 -5.17
C GLU A 114 9.98 -16.03 -5.08
N ARG A 115 10.80 -15.07 -4.67
CA ARG A 115 10.43 -13.65 -4.63
C ARG A 115 10.11 -13.15 -6.03
N GLN A 116 10.91 -13.48 -7.04
CA GLN A 116 10.65 -13.08 -8.41
C GLN A 116 9.33 -13.66 -8.92
N LYS A 117 9.10 -14.96 -8.70
CA LYS A 117 7.85 -15.62 -9.08
C LYS A 117 6.65 -14.97 -8.39
N LYS A 118 6.74 -14.73 -7.08
CA LYS A 118 5.66 -14.10 -6.33
C LYS A 118 5.40 -12.65 -6.75
N MET A 119 6.44 -11.89 -7.11
CA MET A 119 6.28 -10.54 -7.67
C MET A 119 5.61 -10.57 -9.04
N GLN A 120 5.86 -11.59 -9.86
CA GLN A 120 5.15 -11.78 -11.14
C GLN A 120 3.67 -12.09 -10.90
N GLU A 121 3.37 -13.02 -9.98
CA GLU A 121 1.99 -13.36 -9.61
C GLU A 121 1.23 -12.12 -9.10
N HIS A 122 1.85 -11.32 -8.22
CA HIS A 122 1.24 -10.06 -7.75
C HIS A 122 1.07 -9.01 -8.84
N LYS A 123 1.99 -8.96 -9.82
CA LYS A 123 1.87 -8.06 -10.97
C LYS A 123 0.68 -8.47 -11.83
N GLU A 124 0.55 -9.74 -12.17
CA GLU A 124 -0.58 -10.26 -12.95
C GLU A 124 -1.92 -10.10 -12.23
N GLU A 125 -1.96 -10.29 -10.89
CA GLU A 125 -3.14 -10.01 -10.07
C GLU A 125 -3.56 -8.54 -10.19
N LEU A 126 -2.57 -7.63 -10.16
CA LEU A 126 -2.81 -6.20 -10.21
C LEU A 126 -3.19 -5.69 -11.59
N GLU A 127 -2.56 -6.21 -12.64
CA GLU A 127 -2.92 -5.95 -14.05
C GLU A 127 -4.40 -6.28 -14.28
N LYS A 128 -4.82 -7.51 -13.93
CA LYS A 128 -6.22 -7.94 -14.08
C LYS A 128 -7.19 -7.08 -13.30
N TRP A 129 -6.85 -6.80 -12.04
CA TRP A 129 -7.68 -5.94 -11.20
C TRP A 129 -7.81 -4.52 -11.78
N ALA A 130 -6.73 -3.97 -12.33
CA ALA A 130 -6.70 -2.64 -12.92
C ALA A 130 -7.57 -2.59 -14.19
N GLU A 131 -7.44 -3.58 -15.08
CA GLU A 131 -8.27 -3.75 -16.28
C GLU A 131 -9.76 -3.87 -15.95
N GLU A 132 -10.12 -4.73 -15.00
CA GLU A 132 -11.52 -4.93 -14.57
C GLU A 132 -12.17 -3.66 -14.00
N ASN A 133 -11.36 -2.72 -13.50
CA ASN A 133 -11.81 -1.49 -12.88
C ASN A 133 -11.56 -0.24 -13.73
N ASP A 134 -11.07 -0.42 -14.96
CA ASP A 134 -10.71 0.66 -15.90
C ASP A 134 -9.73 1.67 -15.26
N ILE A 135 -8.71 1.16 -14.56
CA ILE A 135 -7.69 1.95 -13.86
C ILE A 135 -6.34 1.68 -14.53
N ASP A 136 -5.56 2.74 -14.77
CA ASP A 136 -4.17 2.59 -15.18
C ASP A 136 -3.31 2.13 -13.98
N GLU A 137 -2.55 1.05 -14.17
CA GLU A 137 -1.73 0.43 -13.12
C GLU A 137 -0.74 1.40 -12.45
N SER A 138 -0.34 2.47 -13.14
CA SER A 138 0.57 3.48 -12.59
C SER A 138 -0.02 4.20 -11.37
N TYR A 139 -1.34 4.19 -11.22
CA TYR A 139 -2.00 4.73 -10.03
C TYR A 139 -1.90 3.80 -8.81
N ILE A 140 -1.62 2.51 -8.98
CA ILE A 140 -1.62 1.51 -7.89
C ILE A 140 -0.27 1.43 -7.19
N PHE A 141 0.83 1.34 -7.94
CA PHE A 141 2.17 1.12 -7.37
C PHE A 141 2.85 2.39 -6.82
N GLY A 142 2.05 3.44 -6.62
CA GLY A 142 2.53 4.80 -6.38
C GLY A 142 3.12 5.38 -7.66
N PHE A 143 2.83 6.64 -7.96
CA PHE A 143 3.35 7.33 -9.13
C PHE A 143 4.88 7.49 -9.09
N GLY A 144 5.59 6.41 -9.36
CA GLY A 144 7.01 6.35 -9.60
C GLY A 144 7.20 6.21 -11.10
N ARG A 145 7.33 7.34 -11.79
CA ARG A 145 7.88 7.38 -13.14
C ARG A 145 9.26 6.72 -13.12
N ARG A 146 9.33 5.43 -13.47
CA ARG A 146 10.55 4.75 -13.98
C ARG A 146 10.38 3.28 -14.38
N PHE A 147 9.19 2.68 -14.33
CA PHE A 147 9.02 1.32 -14.88
C PHE A 147 8.58 1.26 -16.35
N HIS A 148 8.07 2.36 -16.94
CA HIS A 148 7.46 2.30 -18.28
C HIS A 148 8.17 3.05 -19.43
N LYS A 149 9.43 3.50 -19.29
CA LYS A 149 10.11 4.19 -20.41
C LYS A 149 11.61 3.94 -20.58
N GLY A 150 12.12 2.77 -20.18
CA GLY A 150 13.55 2.46 -20.34
C GLY A 150 13.97 0.99 -20.47
N PHE A 151 13.10 0.01 -20.20
CA PHE A 151 13.49 -1.41 -20.16
C PHE A 151 13.10 -2.24 -21.39
N ALA A 152 12.78 -1.60 -22.52
CA ALA A 152 12.32 -2.28 -23.74
C ALA A 152 13.21 -2.07 -24.98
N LYS A 153 14.40 -1.45 -24.88
CA LYS A 153 15.26 -1.23 -26.06
C LYS A 153 16.78 -1.29 -25.83
N GLY A 154 17.24 -2.16 -24.93
CA GLY A 154 18.69 -2.27 -24.65
C GLY A 154 19.25 -3.63 -24.25
N PHE A 155 18.43 -4.67 -24.04
CA PHE A 155 18.93 -6.02 -23.73
C PHE A 155 18.58 -6.99 -24.86
N ARG A 156 19.27 -6.84 -25.99
CA ARG A 156 19.47 -7.95 -26.94
C ARG A 156 20.95 -8.30 -26.96
N PHE A 157 21.22 -9.52 -26.55
CA PHE A 157 22.33 -10.38 -26.96
C PHE A 157 23.78 -9.94 -26.69
N GLY A 158 24.39 -10.65 -25.74
CA GLY A 158 25.81 -10.90 -25.66
C GLY A 158 26.09 -12.33 -25.20
N GLN A 159 25.47 -13.31 -25.86
CA GLN A 159 26.06 -14.65 -25.94
C GLN A 159 27.18 -14.57 -26.99
N GLY A 160 28.39 -15.02 -26.61
CA GLY A 160 29.50 -15.30 -27.52
C GLY A 160 30.49 -14.16 -27.67
N LEU A 161 31.62 -14.25 -26.96
CA LEU A 161 32.96 -14.53 -27.51
C LEU A 161 33.87 -15.00 -26.36
#